data_AF-A0A380TH27-F1
#
_entry.id   AF-A0A380TH27-F1
#
_cell.length_a   1.000
_cell.length_b   1.000
_cell.length_c   1.000
_cell.angle_alpha   90.00
_cell.angle_beta   90.00
_cell.angle_gamma   90.00
#
_symmetry.space_group_name_H-M   'P 1'
#
loop_
_entity.id
_entity.type
_entity.pdbx_description
1 polymer ?
#
loop_
_entity_poly.entity_id
_entity_poly.type
_entity_poly.pdbx_seq_one_letter_code
_entity_poly.pdbx_strand_id
1 'polypeptide(L)'
;MSVAAGLTLTRSTVLGLFFIQRYRFLTIDQFARAAGMKRPAASDQLRVLERHGALGHFGNVGMRGYGKTPKVYFLKRKGYELLLRESDIPPDLIGSHKETFVEAKWSPQMFHRLHTVDLLIAAEVAIRSRPNLSMVRTFTEYRRVKRGTQIARETTDFVGTEETPENRIIPDAAFVLENVETGRRGLFFVEMDMATERIVSTITRDHRITLHFKIMQYDRYLQSGRFAKTYAPFGEFRFFTLLFVTFGEARVENIRRAVHGLPAELAAYYRFTTFELASEDFLGPIWKTRSINDNERYPLVR
;
A
#
# COMPACT_ATOMS: atom_id res chain seq x y z
N MET A 1 10.55 36.36 -24.61
CA MET A 1 10.27 35.15 -23.81
C MET A 1 9.33 34.27 -24.63
N SER A 2 9.83 33.15 -25.16
CA SER A 2 9.03 32.23 -25.98
C SER A 2 7.99 31.55 -25.09
N VAL A 3 6.71 31.69 -25.43
CA VAL A 3 5.61 30.96 -24.82
C VAL A 3 5.81 29.49 -25.23
N ALA A 4 6.54 28.73 -24.42
CA ALA A 4 6.69 27.30 -24.62
C ALA A 4 5.29 26.68 -24.67
N ALA A 5 4.96 26.04 -25.80
CA ALA A 5 3.68 25.36 -26.01
C ALA A 5 3.32 24.55 -24.74
N GLY A 6 2.20 24.91 -24.12
CA GLY A 6 1.78 24.32 -22.85
C GLY A 6 1.58 22.82 -23.03
N LEU A 7 2.22 22.01 -22.18
CA LEU A 7 1.97 20.58 -22.13
C LEU A 7 0.55 20.35 -21.58
N THR A 8 -0.40 19.96 -22.43
CA THR A 8 -1.76 19.55 -22.01
C THR A 8 -1.76 18.08 -21.60
N LEU A 9 -2.46 17.76 -20.51
CA LEU A 9 -2.56 16.39 -20.02
C LEU A 9 -3.85 15.72 -20.47
N THR A 10 -3.77 14.45 -20.88
CA THR A 10 -4.97 13.61 -21.03
C THR A 10 -5.51 13.22 -19.65
N ARG A 11 -6.79 12.85 -19.56
CA ARG A 11 -7.41 12.36 -18.32
C ARG A 11 -6.64 11.18 -17.70
N SER A 12 -6.17 10.24 -18.52
CA SER A 12 -5.33 9.12 -18.05
C SER A 12 -3.99 9.59 -17.50
N THR A 13 -3.36 10.58 -18.14
CA THR A 13 -2.10 11.16 -17.65
C THR A 13 -2.29 11.89 -16.33
N VAL A 14 -3.35 12.69 -16.19
CA VAL A 14 -3.72 13.34 -14.93
C VAL A 14 -3.87 12.30 -13.82
N LEU A 15 -4.58 11.20 -14.09
CA LEU A 15 -4.77 10.11 -13.15
C LEU A 15 -3.44 9.44 -12.77
N GLY A 16 -2.57 9.17 -13.73
CA GLY A 16 -1.24 8.63 -13.46
C GLY A 16 -0.38 9.57 -12.60
N LEU A 17 -0.38 10.88 -12.89
CA LEU A 17 0.34 11.88 -12.08
C LEU A 17 -0.22 11.99 -10.66
N PHE A 18 -1.54 11.90 -10.50
CA PHE A 18 -2.19 11.86 -9.20
C PHE A 18 -1.70 10.66 -8.37
N PHE A 19 -1.54 9.49 -8.99
CA PHE A 19 -0.97 8.33 -8.30
C PHE A 19 0.51 8.51 -7.97
N ILE A 20 1.31 9.15 -8.83
CA ILE A 20 2.71 9.52 -8.49
C ILE A 20 2.72 10.47 -7.29
N GLN A 21 1.85 11.48 -7.24
CA GLN A 21 1.74 12.38 -6.10
C GLN A 21 1.36 11.63 -4.82
N ARG A 22 0.37 10.73 -4.90
CA ARG A 22 -0.14 9.96 -3.76
C ARG A 22 0.89 8.95 -3.23
N TYR A 23 1.56 8.21 -4.10
CA TYR A 23 2.47 7.13 -3.72
C TYR A 23 3.95 7.50 -3.77
N ARG A 24 4.27 8.72 -4.22
CA ARG A 24 5.61 9.31 -4.44
C ARG A 24 6.43 8.67 -5.54
N PHE A 25 6.38 7.35 -5.65
CA PHE A 25 7.25 6.57 -6.51
C PHE A 25 6.44 5.54 -7.29
N LEU A 26 6.43 5.65 -8.62
CA LEU A 26 5.83 4.63 -9.47
C LEU A 26 6.82 4.13 -10.51
N THR A 27 6.77 2.83 -10.81
CA THR A 27 7.35 2.27 -12.03
C THR A 27 6.49 2.60 -13.25
N ILE A 28 6.99 2.31 -14.46
CA ILE A 28 6.21 2.44 -15.70
C ILE A 28 4.96 1.55 -15.66
N ASP A 29 5.10 0.32 -15.16
CA ASP A 29 3.99 -0.65 -15.09
C ASP A 29 2.92 -0.23 -14.09
N GLN A 30 3.33 0.32 -12.94
CA GLN A 30 2.43 0.91 -11.95
C GLN A 30 1.67 2.11 -12.49
N PHE A 31 2.38 3.03 -13.17
CA PHE A 31 1.75 4.17 -13.81
C PHE A 31 0.75 3.73 -14.87
N ALA A 32 1.13 2.77 -15.73
CA ALA A 32 0.28 2.23 -16.77
C ALA A 32 -1.01 1.64 -16.19
N ARG A 33 -0.90 0.81 -15.15
CA ARG A 33 -2.04 0.20 -14.45
C ARG A 33 -2.93 1.26 -13.80
N ALA A 34 -2.35 2.21 -13.06
CA ALA A 34 -3.10 3.26 -12.38
C ALA A 34 -3.86 4.17 -13.36
N ALA A 35 -3.25 4.49 -14.49
CA ALA A 35 -3.80 5.37 -15.53
C ALA A 35 -4.74 4.67 -16.54
N GLY A 36 -4.85 3.34 -16.49
CA GLY A 36 -5.58 2.55 -17.49
C GLY A 36 -4.96 2.61 -18.88
N MET A 37 -3.63 2.70 -18.96
CA MET A 37 -2.88 2.84 -20.21
C MET A 37 -2.15 1.55 -20.58
N LYS A 38 -1.93 1.33 -21.87
CA LYS A 38 -0.96 0.32 -22.34
C LYS A 38 0.45 0.76 -21.96
N ARG A 39 1.29 -0.20 -21.58
CA ARG A 39 2.67 0.05 -21.13
C ARG A 39 3.52 0.91 -22.09
N PRO A 40 3.52 0.71 -23.43
CA PRO A 40 4.30 1.56 -24.33
C PRO A 40 3.85 3.03 -24.29
N ALA A 41 2.54 3.27 -24.34
CA ALA A 41 1.97 4.62 -24.27
C ALA A 41 2.30 5.31 -22.93
N ALA A 42 2.21 4.57 -21.82
CA ALA A 42 2.62 5.06 -20.50
C ALA A 42 4.11 5.43 -20.47
N SER A 43 4.99 4.58 -21.02
CA SER A 43 6.41 4.86 -21.11
C SER A 43 6.70 6.13 -21.90
N ASP A 44 6.06 6.32 -23.05
CA ASP A 44 6.28 7.51 -23.89
C ASP A 44 5.75 8.77 -23.21
N GLN A 45 4.59 8.71 -22.57
CA GLN A 45 4.04 9.81 -21.79
C GLN A 45 4.98 10.21 -20.63
N LEU A 46 5.52 9.25 -19.89
CA LEU A 46 6.48 9.50 -18.81
C LEU A 46 7.77 10.15 -19.33
N ARG A 47 8.29 9.70 -20.48
CA ARG A 47 9.46 10.32 -21.14
C ARG A 47 9.19 11.75 -21.58
N VAL A 48 7.99 12.05 -22.11
CA VAL A 48 7.60 13.42 -22.47
C VAL A 48 7.57 14.31 -21.23
N LEU A 49 6.91 13.88 -20.16
CA LEU A 49 6.83 14.61 -18.88
C LEU A 49 8.21 14.84 -18.25
N GLU A 50 9.06 13.82 -18.28
CA GLU A 50 10.46 13.88 -17.84
C GLU A 50 11.28 14.91 -18.62
N ARG A 51 11.22 14.91 -19.95
CA ARG A 51 11.91 15.88 -20.82
C ARG A 51 11.48 17.32 -20.55
N HIS A 52 10.21 17.54 -20.18
CA HIS A 52 9.71 18.85 -19.80
C HIS A 52 9.98 19.22 -18.33
N GLY A 53 10.68 18.38 -17.57
CA GLY A 53 11.03 18.60 -16.18
C GLY A 53 9.87 18.44 -15.20
N ALA A 54 8.72 17.91 -15.62
CA ALA A 54 7.59 17.62 -14.74
C ALA A 54 7.87 16.43 -13.80
N LEU A 55 8.71 15.50 -14.25
CA LEU A 55 9.10 14.31 -13.48
C LEU A 55 10.61 14.26 -13.24
N GLY A 56 10.97 13.62 -12.13
CA GLY A 56 12.30 13.07 -11.88
C GLY A 56 12.25 11.54 -11.93
N HIS A 57 13.41 10.91 -11.94
CA HIS A 57 13.49 9.46 -11.90
C HIS A 57 14.78 8.97 -11.24
N PHE A 58 14.80 7.68 -10.88
CA PHE A 58 15.99 6.91 -10.53
C PHE A 58 15.82 5.45 -11.01
N GLY A 59 16.86 4.64 -10.86
CA GLY A 59 16.85 3.24 -11.31
C GLY A 59 17.35 3.04 -12.73
N ASN A 60 16.93 1.94 -13.38
CA ASN A 60 17.49 1.50 -14.65
C ASN A 60 19.00 1.19 -14.57
N VAL A 61 19.48 0.84 -13.36
CA VAL A 61 20.88 0.51 -13.07
C VAL A 61 21.01 -0.95 -12.68
N GLY A 62 22.16 -1.57 -12.97
CA GLY A 62 22.47 -2.91 -12.48
C GLY A 62 22.71 -2.90 -10.97
N MET A 63 22.11 -3.84 -10.25
CA MET A 63 22.34 -4.09 -8.83
C MET A 63 22.81 -5.54 -8.65
N ARG A 64 23.95 -5.72 -7.98
CA ARG A 64 24.52 -7.05 -7.72
C ARG A 64 23.51 -7.93 -6.99
N GLY A 65 23.20 -9.09 -7.56
CA GLY A 65 22.23 -10.05 -6.99
C GLY A 65 20.75 -9.76 -7.29
N TYR A 66 20.41 -8.58 -7.81
CA TYR A 66 19.02 -8.17 -8.10
C TYR A 66 18.77 -7.86 -9.59
N GLY A 67 19.80 -7.96 -10.44
CA GLY A 67 19.70 -7.65 -11.85
C GLY A 67 19.51 -6.16 -12.10
N LYS A 68 18.79 -5.82 -13.18
CA LYS A 68 18.55 -4.44 -13.56
C LYS A 68 17.32 -3.91 -12.82
N THR A 69 17.50 -2.82 -12.06
CA THR A 69 16.39 -2.21 -11.34
C THR A 69 15.43 -1.48 -12.28
N PRO A 70 14.12 -1.49 -12.02
CA PRO A 70 13.18 -0.75 -12.86
C PRO A 70 13.42 0.76 -12.77
N LYS A 71 12.98 1.50 -13.80
CA LYS A 71 12.97 2.97 -13.76
C LYS A 71 11.77 3.41 -12.91
N VAL A 72 12.02 4.22 -11.90
CA VAL A 72 11.01 4.73 -10.97
C VAL A 72 10.92 6.23 -11.12
N TYR A 73 9.70 6.73 -11.26
CA TYR A 73 9.37 8.13 -11.46
C TYR A 73 8.80 8.76 -10.19
N PHE A 74 9.13 10.03 -9.98
CA PHE A 74 8.57 10.85 -8.90
C PHE A 74 8.20 12.24 -9.44
N LEU A 75 7.26 12.89 -8.78
CA LEU A 75 6.74 14.19 -9.19
C LEU A 75 7.71 15.31 -8.75
N LYS A 76 8.04 16.22 -9.66
CA LYS A 76 8.73 17.47 -9.34
C LYS A 76 7.70 18.58 -9.11
N ARG A 77 8.14 19.71 -8.53
CA ARG A 77 7.28 20.89 -8.30
C ARG A 77 6.50 21.29 -9.56
N LYS A 78 7.18 21.39 -10.70
CA LYS A 78 6.57 21.71 -12.00
C LYS A 78 5.49 20.70 -12.42
N GLY A 79 5.70 19.41 -12.17
CA GLY A 79 4.70 18.37 -12.48
C GLY A 79 3.50 18.41 -11.54
N TYR A 80 3.70 18.81 -10.29
CA TYR A 80 2.61 19.03 -9.34
C TYR A 80 1.75 20.25 -9.69
N GLU A 81 2.38 21.36 -10.08
CA GLU A 81 1.67 22.55 -10.57
C GLU A 81 0.88 22.23 -11.84
N LEU A 82 1.49 21.44 -12.74
CA LEU A 82 0.80 20.95 -13.93
C LEU A 82 -0.40 20.06 -13.57
N LEU A 83 -0.25 19.15 -12.60
CA LEU A 83 -1.36 18.33 -12.11
C LEU A 83 -2.50 19.20 -11.59
N LEU A 84 -2.22 20.17 -10.72
CA LEU A 84 -3.24 21.07 -10.17
C LEU A 84 -4.00 21.85 -11.24
N ARG A 85 -3.28 22.33 -12.27
CA ARG A 85 -3.88 23.15 -13.32
C ARG A 85 -4.76 22.35 -14.27
N GLU A 86 -4.38 21.11 -14.59
CA GLU A 86 -5.03 20.30 -15.62
C GLU A 86 -6.00 19.26 -15.04
N SER A 87 -6.17 19.20 -13.72
CA SER A 87 -7.06 18.25 -13.07
C SER A 87 -8.28 18.90 -12.46
N ASP A 88 -9.43 18.25 -12.60
CA ASP A 88 -10.65 18.57 -11.84
C ASP A 88 -10.67 17.90 -10.45
N ILE A 89 -9.53 17.39 -9.98
CA ILE A 89 -9.44 16.72 -8.67
C ILE A 89 -9.36 17.80 -7.58
N PRO A 90 -10.23 17.74 -6.55
CA PRO A 90 -10.16 18.67 -5.42
C PRO A 90 -8.75 18.76 -4.81
N PRO A 91 -8.22 19.97 -4.55
CA PRO A 91 -6.86 20.15 -4.03
C PRO A 91 -6.57 19.42 -2.71
N ASP A 92 -7.59 19.24 -1.87
CA ASP A 92 -7.52 18.48 -0.62
C ASP A 92 -7.25 16.98 -0.85
N LEU A 93 -7.76 16.42 -1.96
CA LEU A 93 -7.50 15.03 -2.34
C LEU A 93 -6.11 14.85 -2.98
N ILE A 94 -5.60 15.86 -3.68
CA ILE A 94 -4.23 15.87 -4.23
C ILE A 94 -3.20 16.02 -3.10
N GLY A 95 -3.54 16.84 -2.09
CA GLY A 95 -2.67 17.18 -0.98
C GLY A 95 -1.50 18.08 -1.39
N SER A 96 -0.59 18.36 -0.46
CA SER A 96 0.56 19.23 -0.73
C SER A 96 1.69 18.51 -1.48
N HIS A 97 2.36 19.23 -2.38
CA HIS A 97 3.62 18.75 -2.97
C HIS A 97 4.63 18.39 -1.88
N LYS A 98 5.21 17.20 -2.00
CA LYS A 98 6.30 16.74 -1.15
C LYS A 98 7.55 16.62 -2.00
N GLU A 99 8.58 17.40 -1.66
CA GLU A 99 9.86 17.26 -2.31
C GLU A 99 10.43 15.87 -2.08
N THR A 100 10.86 15.26 -3.18
CA THR A 100 11.51 13.96 -3.16
C THR A 100 13.01 14.22 -3.17
N PHE A 101 13.69 13.90 -2.06
CA PHE A 101 15.14 14.01 -1.99
C PHE A 101 15.75 12.98 -2.96
N VAL A 102 16.59 13.48 -3.88
CA VAL A 102 17.19 12.74 -5.01
C VAL A 102 18.13 11.61 -4.56
N GLU A 103 18.45 11.54 -3.27
CA GLU A 103 19.17 10.41 -2.66
C GLU A 103 18.34 9.12 -2.55
N ALA A 104 17.13 9.08 -3.13
CA ALA A 104 16.36 7.84 -3.32
C ALA A 104 17.14 6.85 -4.20
N LYS A 105 18.09 6.15 -3.58
CA LYS A 105 18.82 5.03 -4.17
C LYS A 105 18.00 3.76 -3.99
N TRP A 106 18.23 2.80 -4.89
CA TRP A 106 17.67 1.47 -4.74
C TRP A 106 18.17 0.81 -3.47
N SER A 107 17.25 0.20 -2.72
CA SER A 107 17.50 -0.63 -1.56
C SER A 107 16.52 -1.80 -1.57
N PRO A 108 16.78 -2.89 -0.83
CA PRO A 108 15.80 -3.97 -0.65
C PRO A 108 14.44 -3.45 -0.16
N GLN A 109 14.45 -2.42 0.70
CA GLN A 109 13.22 -1.77 1.18
C GLN A 109 12.43 -1.08 0.06
N MET A 110 13.09 -0.62 -1.01
CA MET A 110 12.39 -0.03 -2.15
C MET A 110 11.60 -1.08 -2.93
N PHE A 111 12.12 -2.30 -3.10
CA PHE A 111 11.35 -3.40 -3.73
C PHE A 111 10.10 -3.71 -2.93
N HIS A 112 10.25 -3.90 -1.62
CA HIS A 112 9.13 -4.10 -0.71
C HIS A 112 8.09 -2.97 -0.85
N ARG A 113 8.52 -1.70 -0.80
CA ARG A 113 7.64 -0.55 -0.97
C ARG A 113 6.88 -0.56 -2.29
N LEU A 114 7.56 -0.86 -3.40
CA LEU A 114 6.93 -0.87 -4.72
C LEU A 114 5.88 -1.98 -4.81
N HIS A 115 6.13 -3.16 -4.25
CA HIS A 115 5.11 -4.22 -4.17
C HIS A 115 3.92 -3.83 -3.29
N THR A 116 4.14 -3.17 -2.15
CA THR A 116 3.03 -2.61 -1.36
C THR A 116 2.21 -1.61 -2.18
N VAL A 117 2.87 -0.75 -2.97
CA VAL A 117 2.19 0.20 -3.86
C VAL A 117 1.41 -0.50 -4.97
N ASP A 118 1.91 -1.60 -5.55
CA ASP A 118 1.16 -2.40 -6.53
C ASP A 118 -0.16 -2.91 -5.96
N LEU A 119 -0.17 -3.37 -4.71
CA LEU A 119 -1.38 -3.82 -4.01
C LEU A 119 -2.38 -2.68 -3.79
N LEU A 120 -1.90 -1.51 -3.37
CA LEU A 120 -2.76 -0.33 -3.19
C LEU A 120 -3.33 0.17 -4.53
N ILE A 121 -2.55 0.12 -5.61
CA ILE A 121 -3.02 0.42 -6.96
C ILE A 121 -4.08 -0.59 -7.39
N ALA A 122 -3.86 -1.89 -7.15
CA ALA A 122 -4.83 -2.93 -7.48
C ALA A 122 -6.15 -2.71 -6.72
N ALA A 123 -6.09 -2.40 -5.42
CA ALA A 123 -7.25 -2.04 -4.62
C ALA A 123 -8.00 -0.83 -5.20
N GLU A 124 -7.31 0.27 -5.49
CA GLU A 124 -7.93 1.48 -6.06
C GLU A 124 -8.53 1.24 -7.45
N VAL A 125 -7.85 0.49 -8.32
CA VAL A 125 -8.37 0.12 -9.64
C VAL A 125 -9.65 -0.69 -9.49
N ALA A 126 -9.65 -1.69 -8.59
CA ALA A 126 -10.83 -2.52 -8.31
C ALA A 126 -11.98 -1.73 -7.69
N ILE A 127 -11.70 -0.71 -6.88
CA ILE A 127 -12.73 0.17 -6.31
C ILE A 127 -13.34 1.05 -7.40
N ARG A 128 -12.54 1.64 -8.28
CA ARG A 128 -13.04 2.52 -9.36
C ARG A 128 -13.97 1.81 -10.35
N SER A 129 -13.87 0.48 -10.49
CA SER A 129 -14.81 -0.29 -11.31
C SER A 129 -16.14 -0.60 -10.60
N ARG A 130 -16.31 -0.19 -9.34
CA ARG A 130 -17.49 -0.45 -8.50
C ARG A 130 -18.07 0.89 -8.00
N PRO A 131 -19.18 1.38 -8.59
CA PRO A 131 -19.70 2.73 -8.32
C PRO A 131 -20.20 2.91 -6.89
N ASN A 132 -20.54 1.82 -6.20
CA ASN A 132 -21.00 1.83 -4.81
C ASN A 132 -19.85 1.89 -3.79
N LEU A 133 -18.59 1.92 -4.23
CA LEU A 133 -17.41 1.92 -3.36
C LEU A 133 -16.56 3.17 -3.55
N SER A 134 -15.97 3.66 -2.45
CA SER A 134 -15.02 4.78 -2.48
C SER A 134 -13.84 4.53 -1.55
N MET A 135 -12.64 4.86 -2.03
CA MET A 135 -11.42 4.84 -1.22
C MET A 135 -11.30 6.15 -0.42
N VAL A 136 -11.70 6.12 0.84
CA VAL A 136 -11.71 7.32 1.71
C VAL A 136 -10.30 7.77 2.04
N ARG A 137 -9.43 6.83 2.43
CA ARG A 137 -8.08 7.16 2.87
C ARG A 137 -7.12 6.01 2.61
N THR A 138 -5.88 6.34 2.27
CA THR A 138 -4.76 5.41 2.18
C THR A 138 -3.64 5.87 3.09
N PHE A 139 -3.00 4.93 3.76
CA PHE A 139 -1.89 5.16 4.68
C PHE A 139 -0.72 4.28 4.23
N THR A 140 0.49 4.79 4.32
CA THR A 140 1.68 4.06 3.89
C THR A 140 2.83 4.19 4.89
N GLU A 141 3.51 3.10 5.18
CA GLU A 141 4.59 3.00 6.17
C GLU A 141 5.72 4.02 5.96
N TYR A 142 5.98 4.40 4.72
CA TYR A 142 7.04 5.34 4.39
C TYR A 142 6.64 6.81 4.43
N ARG A 143 5.34 7.14 4.54
CA ARG A 143 4.93 8.51 4.78
C ARG A 143 5.22 8.86 6.24
N ARG A 144 5.77 10.05 6.45
CA ARG A 144 6.08 10.58 7.78
C ARG A 144 5.03 11.63 8.14
N VAL A 145 4.51 11.55 9.35
CA VAL A 145 3.50 12.47 9.87
C VAL A 145 3.96 13.00 11.23
N LYS A 146 3.64 14.26 11.50
CA LYS A 146 3.88 14.88 12.81
C LYS A 146 2.76 14.47 13.75
N ARG A 147 3.11 13.84 14.89
CA ARG A 147 2.19 13.50 15.98
C ARG A 147 2.69 14.17 17.25
N GLY A 148 2.06 15.28 17.64
CA GLY A 148 2.58 16.14 18.69
C GLY A 148 3.96 16.69 18.33
N THR A 149 4.97 16.35 19.15
CA THR A 149 6.37 16.76 18.96
C THR A 149 7.19 15.79 18.11
N GLN A 150 6.68 14.58 17.82
CA GLN A 150 7.43 13.52 17.16
C GLN A 150 7.06 13.38 15.68
N ILE A 151 8.04 12.97 14.87
CA ILE A 151 7.82 12.56 13.47
C ILE A 151 7.81 11.03 13.42
N ALA A 152 6.65 10.45 13.18
CA ALA A 152 6.45 9.00 13.10
C ALA A 152 6.12 8.54 11.68
N ARG A 153 6.17 7.23 11.42
CA ARG A 153 5.59 6.67 10.19
C ARG A 153 4.06 6.78 10.28
N GLU A 154 3.41 7.00 9.15
CA GLU A 154 1.97 7.25 9.08
C GLU A 154 1.16 6.09 9.67
N THR A 155 1.60 4.86 9.43
CA THR A 155 0.96 3.63 9.92
C THR A 155 1.41 3.19 11.31
N THR A 156 2.38 3.86 11.95
CA THR A 156 2.81 3.48 13.30
C THR A 156 1.64 3.59 14.28
N ASP A 157 1.45 2.54 15.08
CA ASP A 157 0.58 2.54 16.25
C ASP A 157 1.18 1.61 17.33
N PHE A 158 0.42 1.38 18.40
CA PHE A 158 0.78 0.52 19.50
C PHE A 158 -0.41 -0.38 19.85
N VAL A 159 -0.12 -1.60 20.31
CA VAL A 159 -1.14 -2.59 20.64
C VAL A 159 -1.65 -2.45 22.08
N GLY A 160 -0.82 -1.93 22.98
CA GLY A 160 -1.11 -1.68 24.41
C GLY A 160 -1.22 -0.19 24.70
N THR A 161 -1.58 0.19 25.94
CA THR A 161 -1.68 1.60 26.37
C THR A 161 -0.33 2.30 26.38
N GLU A 162 0.71 1.61 26.85
CA GLU A 162 2.08 2.10 26.89
C GLU A 162 2.72 2.09 25.49
N GLU A 163 3.24 3.24 25.08
CA GLU A 163 3.89 3.46 23.77
C GLU A 163 5.36 3.02 23.79
N THR A 164 5.59 1.74 24.07
CA THR A 164 6.93 1.13 24.08
C THR A 164 7.28 0.49 22.74
N PRO A 165 8.57 0.30 22.41
CA PRO A 165 8.99 -0.44 21.23
C PRO A 165 8.38 -1.85 21.12
N GLU A 166 8.17 -2.53 22.26
CA GLU A 166 7.58 -3.86 22.37
C GLU A 166 6.10 -3.91 21.97
N ASN A 167 5.38 -2.81 22.22
CA ASN A 167 3.97 -2.68 21.87
C ASN A 167 3.78 -2.06 20.49
N ARG A 168 4.85 -1.62 19.83
CA ARG A 168 4.74 -0.91 18.55
C ARG A 168 4.37 -1.85 17.42
N ILE A 169 3.41 -1.42 16.60
CA ILE A 169 3.00 -2.08 15.37
C ILE A 169 3.10 -1.11 14.20
N ILE A 170 3.56 -1.59 13.04
CA ILE A 170 3.72 -0.77 11.85
C ILE A 170 3.29 -1.62 10.64
N PRO A 171 2.01 -1.56 10.24
CA PRO A 171 1.56 -2.11 8.97
C PRO A 171 2.29 -1.46 7.80
N ASP A 172 2.54 -2.21 6.72
CA ASP A 172 3.15 -1.68 5.50
C ASP A 172 2.26 -0.61 4.83
N ALA A 173 0.95 -0.88 4.85
CA ALA A 173 -0.06 0.08 4.45
C ALA A 173 -1.38 -0.17 5.19
N ALA A 174 -2.26 0.81 5.10
CA ALA A 174 -3.65 0.68 5.51
C ALA A 174 -4.53 1.44 4.54
N PHE A 175 -5.81 1.10 4.46
CA PHE A 175 -6.79 1.92 3.76
C PHE A 175 -8.19 1.78 4.37
N VAL A 176 -9.00 2.82 4.14
CA VAL A 176 -10.41 2.86 4.52
C VAL A 176 -11.25 2.85 3.26
N LEU A 177 -12.12 1.85 3.18
CA LEU A 177 -13.10 1.68 2.12
C LEU A 177 -14.47 2.06 2.64
N GLU A 178 -15.24 2.80 1.86
CA GLU A 178 -16.62 3.16 2.16
C GLU A 178 -17.55 2.58 1.10
N ASN A 179 -18.66 2.00 1.54
CA ASN A 179 -19.80 1.78 0.69
C ASN A 179 -20.63 3.07 0.69
N VAL A 180 -20.68 3.76 -0.45
CA VAL A 180 -21.26 5.11 -0.55
C VAL A 180 -22.78 5.13 -0.37
N GLU A 181 -23.45 4.02 -0.62
CA GLU A 181 -24.91 3.90 -0.48
C GLU A 181 -25.32 3.76 1.00
N THR A 182 -24.53 3.02 1.78
CA THR A 182 -24.82 2.73 3.19
C THR A 182 -24.04 3.60 4.17
N GLY A 183 -23.01 4.32 3.70
CA GLY A 183 -22.05 5.06 4.53
C GLY A 183 -21.16 4.16 5.40
N ARG A 184 -21.25 2.84 5.25
CA ARG A 184 -20.48 1.88 6.07
C ARG A 184 -19.02 1.88 5.63
N ARG A 185 -18.12 1.92 6.61
CA ARG A 185 -16.67 1.93 6.38
C ARG A 185 -15.99 0.68 6.92
N GLY A 186 -15.04 0.16 6.15
CA GLY A 186 -14.14 -0.93 6.55
C GLY A 186 -12.70 -0.44 6.62
N LEU A 187 -11.99 -0.82 7.68
CA LEU A 187 -10.55 -0.60 7.83
C LEU A 187 -9.78 -1.86 7.42
N PHE A 188 -8.81 -1.68 6.54
CA PHE A 188 -7.97 -2.76 6.03
C PHE A 188 -6.50 -2.42 6.27
N PHE A 189 -5.75 -3.36 6.85
CA PHE A 189 -4.30 -3.32 6.92
C PHE A 189 -3.70 -4.21 5.84
N VAL A 190 -2.54 -3.84 5.31
CA VAL A 190 -1.83 -4.60 4.28
C VAL A 190 -0.44 -4.94 4.79
N GLU A 191 -0.06 -6.19 4.61
CA GLU A 191 1.28 -6.73 4.86
C GLU A 191 1.77 -7.47 3.61
N MET A 192 2.93 -7.07 3.11
CA MET A 192 3.58 -7.67 1.94
C MET A 192 4.79 -8.50 2.38
N ASP A 193 4.61 -9.81 2.53
CA ASP A 193 5.71 -10.72 2.87
C ASP A 193 6.56 -11.02 1.63
N MET A 194 7.73 -10.38 1.58
CA MET A 194 8.80 -10.62 0.61
C MET A 194 9.54 -11.95 0.84
N ALA A 195 9.05 -12.81 1.74
CA ALA A 195 9.66 -14.06 2.17
C ALA A 195 11.06 -13.88 2.83
N THR A 196 11.35 -12.67 3.30
CA THR A 196 12.61 -12.34 3.99
C THR A 196 12.53 -12.61 5.50
N GLU A 197 11.33 -12.58 6.07
CA GLU A 197 11.10 -12.85 7.49
C GLU A 197 10.91 -14.35 7.73
N ARG A 198 11.41 -14.86 8.86
CA ARG A 198 11.16 -16.26 9.25
C ARG A 198 9.73 -16.37 9.78
N ILE A 199 9.02 -17.43 9.40
CA ILE A 199 7.66 -17.69 9.90
C ILE A 199 7.71 -17.95 11.41
N VAL A 200 8.58 -18.88 11.79
CA VAL A 200 8.93 -19.23 13.18
C VAL A 200 10.45 -19.35 13.28
N SER A 201 11.01 -19.13 14.47
CA SER A 201 12.43 -19.33 14.74
C SER A 201 12.60 -20.29 15.91
N THR A 202 13.36 -21.35 15.70
CA THR A 202 13.77 -22.31 16.75
C THR A 202 15.17 -22.01 17.30
N ILE A 203 15.94 -21.14 16.62
CA ILE A 203 17.36 -20.89 16.89
C ILE A 203 17.56 -19.61 17.71
N THR A 204 16.76 -18.58 17.45
CA THR A 204 16.91 -17.27 18.12
C THR A 204 15.95 -17.19 19.30
N ARG A 205 16.47 -16.80 20.48
CA ARG A 205 15.62 -16.49 21.65
C ARG A 205 14.76 -15.24 21.45
N ASP A 206 15.14 -14.39 20.49
CA ASP A 206 14.29 -13.27 20.11
C ASP A 206 13.20 -13.73 19.13
N HIS A 207 12.01 -13.98 19.67
CA HIS A 207 10.83 -14.34 18.89
C HIS A 207 10.20 -13.13 18.17
N ARG A 208 10.61 -11.90 18.52
CA ARG A 208 9.99 -10.65 18.03
C ARG A 208 10.20 -10.43 16.53
N ILE A 209 11.19 -11.11 15.94
CA ILE A 209 11.54 -11.01 14.52
C ILE A 209 10.76 -11.98 13.61
N THR A 210 9.79 -12.72 14.17
CA THR A 210 9.05 -13.75 13.42
C THR A 210 7.69 -13.26 12.95
N LEU A 211 7.23 -13.76 11.81
CA LEU A 211 5.86 -13.48 11.34
C LEU A 211 4.80 -13.97 12.32
N HIS A 212 5.04 -15.09 13.01
CA HIS A 212 4.17 -15.57 14.07
C HIS A 212 3.97 -14.50 15.16
N PHE A 213 5.05 -13.89 15.65
CA PHE A 213 4.97 -12.81 16.63
C PHE A 213 4.24 -11.58 16.06
N LYS A 214 4.49 -11.22 14.80
CA LYS A 214 3.80 -10.12 14.13
C LYS A 214 2.28 -10.33 14.08
N ILE A 215 1.83 -11.54 13.71
CA ILE A 215 0.40 -11.89 13.71
C ILE A 215 -0.18 -11.89 15.13
N MET A 216 0.58 -12.36 16.12
CA MET A 216 0.18 -12.27 17.53
C MET A 216 0.03 -10.80 18.00
N GLN A 217 0.87 -9.87 17.52
CA GLN A 217 0.69 -8.44 17.80
C GLN A 217 -0.59 -7.90 17.15
N TYR A 218 -0.94 -8.34 15.94
CA TYR A 218 -2.22 -7.98 15.33
C TYR A 218 -3.43 -8.52 16.11
N ASP A 219 -3.35 -9.74 16.65
CA ASP A 219 -4.40 -10.27 17.53
C ASP A 219 -4.57 -9.39 18.78
N ARG A 220 -3.46 -9.01 19.43
CA ARG A 220 -3.49 -8.07 20.57
C ARG A 220 -4.08 -6.71 20.19
N TYR A 221 -3.72 -6.19 19.02
CA TYR A 221 -4.20 -4.90 18.54
C TYR A 221 -5.70 -4.91 18.22
N LEU A 222 -6.19 -6.00 17.63
CA LEU A 222 -7.59 -6.22 17.34
C LEU A 222 -8.40 -6.34 18.65
N GLN A 223 -7.93 -7.15 19.60
CA GLN A 223 -8.58 -7.35 20.90
C GLN A 223 -8.59 -6.08 21.77
N SER A 224 -7.53 -5.26 21.72
CA SER A 224 -7.46 -4.04 22.53
C SER A 224 -8.35 -2.91 22.00
N GLY A 225 -8.81 -2.99 20.75
CA GLY A 225 -9.60 -1.94 20.10
C GLY A 225 -8.83 -0.64 19.88
N ARG A 226 -7.51 -0.61 20.12
CA ARG A 226 -6.72 0.64 20.03
C ARG A 226 -6.72 1.24 18.62
N PHE A 227 -6.81 0.41 17.58
CA PHE A 227 -6.97 0.87 16.20
C PHE A 227 -8.18 1.80 16.03
N ALA A 228 -9.30 1.54 16.73
CA ALA A 228 -10.50 2.35 16.60
C ALA A 228 -10.24 3.81 17.02
N LYS A 229 -9.39 4.03 18.03
CA LYS A 229 -8.99 5.37 18.48
C LYS A 229 -8.10 6.07 17.46
N THR A 230 -7.09 5.37 16.94
CA THR A 230 -6.13 5.92 15.99
C THR A 230 -6.79 6.29 14.67
N TYR A 231 -7.74 5.48 14.21
CA TYR A 231 -8.43 5.68 12.93
C TYR A 231 -9.79 6.37 13.06
N ALA A 232 -10.20 6.77 14.27
CA ALA A 232 -11.48 7.46 14.53
C ALA A 232 -11.80 8.65 13.59
N PRO A 233 -10.82 9.49 13.16
CA PRO A 233 -11.11 10.58 12.21
C PRO A 233 -11.64 10.11 10.84
N PHE A 234 -11.52 8.82 10.51
CA PHE A 234 -11.90 8.25 9.23
C PHE A 234 -13.11 7.32 9.31
N GLY A 235 -13.66 7.10 10.51
CA GLY A 235 -14.85 6.27 10.71
C GLY A 235 -14.87 5.56 12.07
N GLU A 236 -16.00 4.94 12.37
CA GLU A 236 -16.16 4.08 13.54
C GLU A 236 -15.86 2.63 13.16
N PHE A 237 -14.75 2.10 13.70
CA PHE A 237 -14.29 0.76 13.36
C PHE A 237 -14.43 -0.18 14.55
N ARG A 238 -15.21 -1.26 14.37
CA ARG A 238 -15.34 -2.34 15.37
C ARG A 238 -14.26 -3.40 15.23
N PHE A 239 -13.68 -3.52 14.04
CA PHE A 239 -12.61 -4.43 13.70
C PHE A 239 -11.84 -3.86 12.50
N PHE A 240 -10.69 -4.45 12.20
CA PHE A 240 -10.02 -4.30 10.91
C PHE A 240 -9.89 -5.67 10.25
N THR A 241 -9.64 -5.67 8.93
CA THR A 241 -9.22 -6.88 8.21
C THR A 241 -7.74 -6.77 7.86
N LEU A 242 -6.92 -7.74 8.26
CA LEU A 242 -5.51 -7.82 7.87
C LEU A 242 -5.38 -8.59 6.55
N LEU A 243 -4.92 -7.91 5.51
CA LEU A 243 -4.60 -8.48 4.20
C LEU A 243 -3.12 -8.85 4.20
N PHE A 244 -2.83 -10.14 4.16
CA PHE A 244 -1.47 -10.66 4.15
C PHE A 244 -1.17 -11.27 2.78
N VAL A 245 -0.22 -10.69 2.07
CA VAL A 245 0.11 -11.06 0.69
C VAL A 245 1.55 -11.54 0.61
N THR A 246 1.79 -12.62 -0.13
CA THR A 246 3.14 -13.16 -0.39
C THR A 246 3.25 -13.64 -1.83
N PHE A 247 4.41 -14.09 -2.29
CA PHE A 247 4.60 -14.49 -3.69
C PHE A 247 4.16 -15.91 -4.03
N GLY A 248 3.90 -16.79 -3.05
CA GLY A 248 3.58 -18.19 -3.35
C GLY A 248 2.56 -18.81 -2.41
N GLU A 249 1.70 -19.67 -2.95
CA GLU A 249 0.67 -20.40 -2.19
C GLU A 249 1.28 -21.28 -1.09
N ALA A 250 2.41 -21.95 -1.37
CA ALA A 250 3.10 -22.74 -0.34
C ALA A 250 3.50 -21.89 0.88
N ARG A 251 3.88 -20.62 0.65
CA ARG A 251 4.20 -19.69 1.74
C ARG A 251 2.95 -19.29 2.51
N VAL A 252 1.81 -19.05 1.84
CA VAL A 252 0.51 -18.83 2.48
C VAL A 252 0.17 -19.99 3.42
N GLU A 253 0.21 -21.24 2.93
CA GLU A 253 -0.16 -22.41 3.73
C GLU A 253 0.80 -22.65 4.90
N ASN A 254 2.10 -22.43 4.70
CA ASN A 254 3.07 -22.54 5.78
C ASN A 254 2.85 -21.49 6.88
N ILE A 255 2.46 -20.26 6.52
CA ILE A 255 2.12 -19.23 7.51
C ILE A 255 0.85 -19.65 8.26
N ARG A 256 -0.22 -20.04 7.56
CA ARG A 256 -1.49 -20.49 8.16
C ARG A 256 -1.27 -21.65 9.14
N ARG A 257 -0.44 -22.63 8.77
CA ARG A 257 -0.06 -23.73 9.66
C ARG A 257 0.68 -23.25 10.90
N ALA A 258 1.65 -22.36 10.73
CA ALA A 258 2.46 -21.87 11.85
C ALA A 258 1.64 -21.07 12.87
N VAL A 259 0.62 -20.33 12.41
CA VAL A 259 -0.26 -19.53 13.29
C VAL A 259 -1.54 -20.25 13.69
N HIS A 260 -1.65 -21.55 13.42
CA HIS A 260 -2.85 -22.33 13.73
C HIS A 260 -3.18 -22.35 15.23
N GLY A 261 -2.16 -22.25 16.10
CA GLY A 261 -2.35 -22.20 17.56
C GLY A 261 -2.82 -20.85 18.11
N LEU A 262 -2.97 -19.83 17.27
CA LEU A 262 -3.54 -18.53 17.69
C LEU A 262 -5.08 -18.61 17.81
N PRO A 263 -5.74 -17.70 18.56
CA PRO A 263 -7.18 -17.77 18.84
C PRO A 263 -8.04 -17.94 17.58
N ALA A 264 -8.84 -19.01 17.53
CA ALA A 264 -9.58 -19.39 16.32
C ALA A 264 -10.67 -18.37 15.94
N GLU A 265 -11.28 -17.73 16.93
CA GLU A 265 -12.31 -16.70 16.78
C GLU A 265 -11.82 -15.46 16.03
N LEU A 266 -10.50 -15.21 16.01
CA LEU A 266 -9.92 -14.08 15.29
C LEU A 266 -9.56 -14.42 13.84
N ALA A 267 -9.62 -15.69 13.44
CA ALA A 267 -9.14 -16.13 12.12
C ALA A 267 -9.88 -15.46 10.94
N ALA A 268 -11.15 -15.10 11.15
CA ALA A 268 -12.00 -14.46 10.15
C ALA A 268 -11.63 -12.99 9.87
N TYR A 269 -10.74 -12.36 10.66
CA TYR A 269 -10.26 -10.99 10.43
C TYR A 269 -8.96 -10.95 9.59
N TYR A 270 -8.49 -12.09 9.12
CA TYR A 270 -7.29 -12.20 8.30
C TYR A 270 -7.64 -12.73 6.92
N ARG A 271 -6.95 -12.21 5.90
CA ARG A 271 -7.14 -12.57 4.50
C ARG A 271 -5.77 -12.80 3.87
N PHE A 272 -5.49 -14.05 3.52
CA PHE A 272 -4.24 -14.47 2.91
C PHE A 272 -4.43 -14.73 1.42
N THR A 273 -3.49 -14.26 0.60
CA THR A 273 -3.46 -14.58 -0.83
C THR A 273 -2.06 -14.38 -1.42
N THR A 274 -1.91 -14.62 -2.72
CA THR A 274 -0.67 -14.36 -3.45
C THR A 274 -0.69 -12.99 -4.13
N PHE A 275 0.50 -12.43 -4.35
CA PHE A 275 0.68 -11.12 -4.99
C PHE A 275 0.09 -11.08 -6.40
N GLU A 276 0.21 -12.17 -7.15
CA GLU A 276 -0.35 -12.33 -8.49
C GLU A 276 -1.88 -12.21 -8.46
N LEU A 277 -2.55 -13.04 -7.65
CA LEU A 277 -4.01 -13.00 -7.51
C LEU A 277 -4.50 -11.64 -7.00
N ALA A 278 -3.86 -11.07 -5.97
CA ALA A 278 -4.22 -9.76 -5.44
C ALA A 278 -4.05 -8.63 -6.47
N SER A 279 -3.04 -8.73 -7.33
CA SER A 279 -2.81 -7.75 -8.39
C SER A 279 -3.87 -7.77 -9.48
N GLU A 280 -4.51 -8.92 -9.70
CA GLU A 280 -5.51 -9.14 -10.75
C GLU A 280 -6.93 -8.86 -10.27
N ASP A 281 -7.33 -9.42 -9.12
CA ASP A 281 -8.69 -9.32 -8.58
C ASP A 281 -8.71 -9.03 -7.08
N PHE A 282 -8.16 -7.87 -6.70
CA PHE A 282 -7.95 -7.48 -5.31
C PHE A 282 -9.21 -7.59 -4.42
N LEU A 283 -10.39 -7.29 -4.95
CA LEU A 283 -11.65 -7.33 -4.18
C LEU A 283 -12.43 -8.65 -4.31
N GLY A 284 -12.04 -9.51 -5.26
CA GLY A 284 -12.77 -10.74 -5.56
C GLY A 284 -12.44 -11.91 -4.63
N PRO A 285 -13.00 -13.10 -4.92
CA PRO A 285 -12.94 -14.27 -4.05
C PRO A 285 -11.60 -15.01 -4.15
N ILE A 286 -10.52 -14.33 -3.80
CA ILE A 286 -9.13 -14.84 -3.84
C ILE A 286 -8.52 -15.03 -2.45
N TRP A 287 -9.23 -14.65 -1.39
CA TRP A 287 -8.67 -14.51 -0.06
C TRP A 287 -9.07 -15.67 0.85
N LYS A 288 -8.09 -16.36 1.42
CA LYS A 288 -8.30 -17.41 2.43
C LYS A 288 -8.29 -16.82 3.82
N THR A 289 -9.01 -17.42 4.77
CA THR A 289 -8.88 -17.03 6.19
C THR A 289 -7.58 -17.55 6.80
N ARG A 290 -7.26 -17.11 8.03
CA ARG A 290 -6.12 -17.65 8.79
C ARG A 290 -6.27 -19.14 9.12
N SER A 291 -7.51 -19.60 9.31
CA SER A 291 -7.80 -20.96 9.78
C SER A 291 -7.36 -21.98 8.73
N ILE A 292 -6.47 -22.92 9.07
CA ILE A 292 -5.99 -23.94 8.13
C ILE A 292 -7.09 -24.93 7.71
N ASN A 293 -8.17 -25.05 8.49
CA ASN A 293 -9.27 -25.98 8.22
C ASN A 293 -10.30 -25.39 7.24
N ASP A 294 -10.23 -24.08 6.97
CA ASP A 294 -11.13 -23.39 6.05
C ASP A 294 -10.42 -23.16 4.71
N ASN A 295 -10.77 -23.94 3.69
CA ASN A 295 -10.15 -23.82 2.36
C ASN A 295 -10.95 -22.94 1.40
N GLU A 296 -12.02 -22.29 1.88
CA GLU A 296 -12.81 -21.40 1.03
C GLU A 296 -12.05 -20.12 0.71
N ARG A 297 -12.47 -19.46 -0.37
CA ARG A 297 -11.99 -18.14 -0.76
C ARG A 297 -13.11 -17.14 -0.68
N TYR A 298 -12.81 -16.00 -0.09
CA TYR A 298 -13.79 -14.97 0.23
C TYR A 298 -13.48 -13.68 -0.53
N PRO A 299 -14.50 -12.96 -1.01
CA PRO A 299 -14.31 -11.58 -1.45
C PRO A 299 -14.09 -10.66 -0.24
N LEU A 300 -13.46 -9.49 -0.47
CA LEU A 300 -13.30 -8.49 0.60
C LEU A 300 -14.55 -7.64 0.80
N VAL A 301 -15.38 -7.54 -0.23
CA VAL A 301 -16.65 -6.81 -0.26
C VAL A 301 -17.74 -7.72 -0.79
N ARG A 302 -18.95 -7.59 -0.25
CA ARG A 302 -20.15 -8.27 -0.73
C ARG A 302 -21.04 -7.27 -1.46
#